data_AF-A0A4S2V4F5-F1
#
_entry.id   AF-A0A4S2V4F5-F1
#
_cell.length_a   1.000
_cell.length_b   1.000
_cell.length_c   1.000
_cell.angle_alpha   90.00
_cell.angle_beta   90.00
_cell.angle_gamma   90.00
#
_symmetry.space_group_name_H-M   'P 1'
#
loop_
_entity.id
_entity.type
_entity.pdbx_description
1 polymer ?
#
loop_
_entity_poly.entity_id
_entity_poly.type
_entity_poly.pdbx_seq_one_letter_code
_entity_poly.pdbx_strand_id
1 'polypeptide(L)' 'MDVRARALPAVSTLSMQQQRGWRCVWCRYPLQVGYDVDLGEQRAQPRTGAAYSWFPRACSETAECAAREAGR' A
#
# COMPACT_ATOMS: atom_id res chain seq x y z
N MET A 1 -3.02 13.97 9.06
CA MET A 1 -1.83 13.79 8.19
C MET A 1 -2.31 13.14 6.91
N ASP A 2 -1.89 13.63 5.74
CA ASP A 2 -2.27 13.03 4.46
C ASP A 2 -1.52 11.72 4.24
N VAL A 3 -2.28 10.63 4.08
CA VAL A 3 -1.78 9.29 3.78
C VAL A 3 -0.92 9.23 2.52
N ARG A 4 -1.14 10.13 1.55
CA ARG A 4 -0.39 10.20 0.28
C ARG A 4 1.02 10.76 0.43
N ALA A 5 1.30 11.50 1.51
CA ALA A 5 2.64 12.06 1.75
C ALA A 5 3.63 11.04 2.33
N ARG A 6 3.16 9.85 2.73
CA ARG A 6 4.01 8.83 3.34
C ARG A 6 4.75 8.01 2.28
N ALA A 7 6.05 7.81 2.49
CA ALA A 7 6.87 6.99 1.62
C ALA A 7 6.30 5.56 1.47
N LEU A 8 6.19 5.11 0.23
CA LEU A 8 5.71 3.77 -0.09
C LEU A 8 6.80 2.71 0.17
N PRO A 9 6.44 1.53 0.69
CA PRO A 9 7.36 0.40 0.72
C PRO A 9 7.77 0.00 -0.70
N ALA A 10 8.99 -0.52 -0.86
CA ALA A 10 9.42 -1.07 -2.13
C ALA A 10 8.46 -2.18 -2.58
N VAL A 11 7.95 -2.09 -3.81
CA VAL A 11 6.94 -3.03 -4.33
C VAL A 11 7.40 -4.50 -4.26
N SER A 12 8.71 -4.74 -4.37
CA SER A 12 9.33 -6.07 -4.30
C SER A 12 9.27 -6.71 -2.91
N THR A 13 9.04 -5.93 -1.85
CA THR A 13 8.91 -6.45 -0.47
C THR A 13 7.45 -6.71 -0.09
N LEU A 14 6.51 -6.35 -0.96
CA LEU A 14 5.08 -6.49 -0.72
C LEU A 14 4.58 -7.88 -1.12
N SER A 15 3.65 -8.41 -0.35
CA SER A 15 2.87 -9.58 -0.76
C SER A 15 2.00 -9.27 -1.98
N MET A 16 1.64 -10.31 -2.74
CA MET A 16 0.72 -10.19 -3.89
C MET A 16 -0.61 -9.52 -3.50
N GLN A 17 -1.11 -9.78 -2.28
CA GLN A 17 -2.35 -9.17 -1.80
C GLN A 17 -2.21 -7.66 -1.57
N GLN A 18 -1.04 -7.19 -1.11
CA GLN A 18 -0.77 -5.75 -0.98
C GLN A 18 -0.57 -5.09 -2.34
N GLN A 19 0.19 -5.71 -3.25
CA GLN A 19 0.42 -5.19 -4.60
C GLN A 19 -0.89 -5.03 -5.40
N ARG A 20 -1.86 -5.92 -5.18
CA ARG A 20 -3.20 -5.88 -5.80
C ARG A 20 -4.21 -5.00 -5.04
N GLY A 21 -3.79 -4.32 -3.98
CA GLY A 21 -4.67 -3.43 -3.20
C GLY A 21 -5.74 -4.16 -2.38
N TRP A 22 -5.58 -5.45 -2.09
CA TRP A 22 -6.50 -6.21 -1.21
C TRP A 22 -6.16 -6.02 0.26
N ARG A 23 -4.91 -5.63 0.56
CA ARG A 23 -4.44 -5.34 1.91
C ARG A 23 -3.69 -4.02 1.93
N CYS A 24 -3.81 -3.29 3.03
CA CYS A 24 -3.11 -2.03 3.23
C CYS A 24 -1.60 -2.20 2.99
N VAL A 25 -1.03 -1.32 2.16
CA VAL A 25 0.39 -1.36 1.79
C VAL A 25 1.32 -1.33 3.00
N TRP A 26 0.90 -0.69 4.10
CA TRP A 26 1.66 -0.65 5.35
C TRP A 26 1.17 -1.69 6.35
N CYS A 27 -0.02 -1.53 6.94
CA CYS A 27 -0.46 -2.36 8.07
C CYS A 27 -0.94 -3.77 7.69
N ARG A 28 -0.99 -4.12 6.40
CA ARG A 28 -1.47 -5.42 5.90
C ARG A 28 -2.89 -5.76 6.37
N TYR A 29 -3.69 -4.81 6.86
CA TYR A 29 -5.09 -5.10 7.17
C TYR A 29 -5.88 -5.30 5.86
N PRO A 30 -6.81 -6.28 5.78
CA PRO A 30 -7.70 -6.43 4.61
C PRO A 30 -8.46 -5.13 4.35
N LEU A 31 -8.40 -4.65 3.11
CA LEU A 31 -9.10 -3.42 2.74
C LEU A 31 -10.55 -3.73 2.38
N GLN A 32 -11.44 -2.85 2.80
CA GLN A 32 -12.87 -2.90 2.47
C GLN A 32 -13.24 -1.61 1.74
N VAL A 33 -14.17 -1.72 0.80
CA VAL A 33 -14.68 -0.59 0.03
C VAL A 33 -15.15 0.52 0.98
N GLY A 34 -14.64 1.74 0.77
CA GLY A 34 -14.99 2.91 1.59
C GLY A 34 -14.10 3.14 2.81
N TYR A 35 -13.27 2.15 3.20
CA TYR A 35 -12.28 2.27 4.28
C TYR A 35 -10.85 2.26 3.76
N ASP A 36 -10.70 2.48 2.46
CA ASP A 36 -9.46 2.43 1.74
C ASP A 36 -9.24 3.69 0.90
N VAL A 37 -7.97 4.01 0.68
CA VAL A 37 -7.53 5.14 -0.13
C VAL A 37 -6.64 4.64 -1.24
N ASP A 38 -6.92 5.09 -2.46
CA ASP A 38 -6.00 4.94 -3.59
C ASP A 38 -4.91 6.02 -3.49
N LEU A 39 -3.64 5.56 -3.50
CA LEU A 39 -2.46 6.40 -3.39
C LEU A 39 -1.92 6.87 -4.76
N GLY A 40 -2.70 6.66 -5.82
CA GLY A 40 -2.38 7.04 -7.18
C GLY A 40 -1.50 6.00 -7.87
N GLU A 41 -1.33 6.21 -9.18
CA GLU A 41 -0.44 5.40 -9.99
C GLU A 41 1.01 5.53 -9.51
N GLN A 42 1.69 4.40 -9.40
CA GLN A 42 3.10 4.29 -9.12
C GLN A 42 3.76 3.46 -10.22
N ARG A 43 5.02 3.78 -10.55
CA ARG A 43 5.81 2.97 -11.50
C ARG A 43 6.84 2.14 -10.77
N ALA A 44 6.89 0.86 -11.13
CA ALA A 44 7.91 -0.07 -10.70
C ALA A 44 8.78 -0.46 -11.90
N GLN A 45 10.09 -0.42 -11.71
CA GLN A 45 11.07 -0.94 -12.66
C GLN A 45 11.87 -2.05 -11.97
N PRO A 46 11.50 -3.33 -12.16
CA PRO A 46 12.30 -4.42 -11.65
C PRO A 46 13.64 -4.50 -12.40
N ARG A 47 14.66 -5.06 -11.74
CA ARG A 47 16.00 -5.29 -12.34
C ARG A 47 15.94 -6.20 -13.58
N THR A 48 14.95 -7.09 -13.60
CA THR A 48 14.68 -8.02 -14.70
C THR A 48 13.19 -7.96 -15.02
N GLY A 49 12.85 -7.91 -16.31
CA GLY A 49 11.47 -7.79 -16.78
C GLY A 49 11.06 -6.36 -17.11
N ALA A 50 9.80 -6.19 -17.50
CA ALA A 50 9.26 -4.91 -17.94
C ALA A 50 8.90 -3.98 -16.77
N ALA A 51 8.99 -2.68 -17.01
CA ALA A 51 8.33 -1.69 -16.16
C ALA A 51 6.83 -2.00 -16.07
N TYR A 52 6.24 -1.73 -14.92
CA TYR A 52 4.80 -1.83 -14.75
C TYR A 52 4.27 -0.73 -13.84
N SER A 53 3.03 -0.34 -14.09
CA SER A 53 2.26 0.52 -13.19
C SER A 53 1.56 -0.31 -12.14
N TRP A 54 1.43 0.25 -10.94
CA TRP A 54 0.66 -0.33 -9.86
C TRP A 54 -0.01 0.77 -9.03
N PHE A 55 -1.10 0.42 -8.36
CA PHE A 55 -2.00 1.37 -7.69
C PHE A 55 -2.11 0.96 -6.21
N PRO A 56 -1.14 1.36 -5.36
CA PRO A 56 -1.15 0.97 -3.96
C PRO A 56 -2.37 1.56 -3.25
N ARG A 57 -2.96 0.73 -2.38
CA ARG A 57 -4.08 1.12 -1.53
C ARG A 57 -3.69 1.03 -0.06
N ALA A 58 -4.23 1.93 0.74
CA ALA A 58 -4.01 1.97 2.19
C ALA A 58 -5.31 2.16 2.96
N CYS A 59 -5.24 2.05 4.29
CA CYS A 59 -6.36 2.42 5.15
C CYS A 59 -6.61 3.94 5.07
N SER A 60 -7.87 4.34 5.07
CA SER A 60 -8.25 5.75 5.20
C SER A 60 -7.92 6.31 6.59
N GLU A 61 -8.12 5.50 7.65
CA GLU A 61 -7.79 5.88 9.01
C GLU A 61 -6.30 5.65 9.32
N THR A 62 -5.55 6.76 9.35
CA THR A 62 -4.10 6.76 9.50
C THR A 62 -3.64 6.35 10.91
N ALA A 63 -4.38 6.73 11.96
CA ALA A 63 -3.97 6.45 13.34
C ALA A 63 -4.07 4.95 13.66
N GLU A 64 -5.19 4.33 13.29
CA GLU A 64 -5.36 2.88 13.45
C GLU A 64 -4.37 2.09 12.58
N CYS A 65 -4.10 2.57 11.37
CA CYS A 65 -3.11 1.94 10.50
C CYS A 65 -1.73 1.92 11.16
N ALA A 66 -1.30 3.03 11.75
CA ALA A 66 -0.03 3.13 12.45
C ALA A 66 0.01 2.20 13.67
N ALA A 67 -1.07 2.12 14.46
CA ALA A 67 -1.16 1.20 15.60
C ALA A 67 -1.03 -0.27 15.17
N ARG A 68 -1.76 -0.69 14.12
CA ARG A 68 -1.67 -2.05 13.55
C ARG A 68 -0.29 -2.35 12.98
N GLU A 69 0.38 -1.34 12.44
CA GLU A 69 1.73 -1.49 11.90
C GLU A 69 2.79 -1.68 12.98
N ALA A 70 2.70 -0.92 14.08
CA ALA A 70 3.64 -0.98 15.21
C ALA A 70 3.52 -2.27 16.04
N GLY A 71 2.33 -2.89 16.08
CA GLY A 71 2.10 -4.14 16.80
C GLY A 71 2.51 -5.42 16.06
N ARG A 72 3.37 -5.32 15.02
CA ARG A 72 3.81 -6.46 14.20
C ARG A 72 5.27 -6.80 14.39
#